data_AF-A0A527ZV81-F1
#
_entry.id   AF-A0A527ZV81-F1
#
_cell.length_a   1.000
_cell.length_b   1.000
_cell.length_c   1.000
_cell.angle_alpha   90.00
_cell.angle_beta   90.00
_cell.angle_gamma   90.00
#
_symmetry.space_group_name_H-M   'P 1'
#
loop_
_entity.id
_entity.type
_entity.pdbx_description
1 polymer ?
#
loop_
_entity_poly.entity_id
_entity_poly.type
_entity_poly.pdbx_seq_one_letter_code
_entity_poly.pdbx_strand_id
1 'polypeptide(L)' 'VQAFLGEHFVGGISNNYKLVREAVDRGVPLHEIDPNANVVNDLRRIVLPDEIVAETRKKRSLFGLGKSLLRRAG' A
#
# COMPACT_ATOMS: atom_id res chain seq x y z
N VAL A 1 -18.50 9.92 -0.87
CA VAL A 1 -17.89 9.52 0.43
C VAL A 1 -16.80 10.48 0.87
N GLN A 2 -15.78 10.71 0.05
CA GLN A 2 -14.69 11.65 0.38
C GLN A 2 -15.18 13.07 0.73
N ALA A 3 -16.12 13.62 -0.04
CA ALA A 3 -16.74 14.92 0.24
C ALA A 3 -17.56 14.98 1.55
N PHE A 4 -17.97 13.83 2.10
CA PHE A 4 -18.73 13.77 3.36
C PHE A 4 -17.84 13.61 4.58
N LEU A 5 -16.69 12.95 4.42
CA LEU A 5 -15.78 12.63 5.53
C LEU A 5 -14.67 13.68 5.71
N GLY A 6 -14.44 14.54 4.71
CA GLY A 6 -13.48 15.64 4.80
C GLY A 6 -12.10 15.17 5.25
N GLU A 7 -11.55 15.81 6.27
CA GLU A 7 -10.25 15.49 6.89
C GLU A 7 -10.21 14.11 7.55
N HIS A 8 -11.37 13.50 7.85
CA HIS A 8 -11.44 12.15 8.41
C HIS A 8 -11.39 11.06 7.34
N PHE A 9 -11.37 11.42 6.05
CA PHE A 9 -11.18 10.45 4.99
C PHE A 9 -9.71 10.01 4.91
N VAL A 10 -9.41 8.88 5.53
CA VAL A 10 -8.05 8.31 5.59
C VAL A 10 -7.74 7.34 4.44
N GLY A 11 -8.75 6.94 3.66
CA GLY A 11 -8.59 6.05 2.51
C GLY A 11 -9.82 5.19 2.23
N GLY A 12 -9.71 4.36 1.19
CA GLY A 12 -10.75 3.41 0.80
C GLY A 12 -10.16 2.01 0.63
N ILE A 13 -11.00 1.00 0.81
CA ILE A 13 -10.63 -0.41 0.63
C ILE A 13 -11.32 -0.93 -0.62
N SER A 14 -10.56 -1.56 -1.51
CA SER A 14 -11.09 -2.19 -2.71
C SER A 14 -12.12 -3.28 -2.35
N ASN A 15 -13.27 -3.29 -3.02
CA ASN A 15 -14.28 -4.32 -2.81
C ASN A 15 -13.87 -5.63 -3.50
N ASN A 16 -13.14 -6.49 -2.79
CA ASN A 16 -12.79 -7.84 -3.24
C ASN A 16 -13.60 -8.88 -2.45
N TYR A 17 -14.91 -8.93 -2.73
CA TYR A 17 -15.85 -9.78 -2.00
C TYR A 17 -15.45 -11.26 -2.00
N LYS A 18 -15.02 -11.80 -3.14
CA LYS A 18 -14.65 -13.22 -3.26
C LYS A 18 -13.52 -13.59 -2.29
N LEU A 19 -12.44 -12.82 -2.29
CA LEU A 19 -11.28 -13.04 -1.43
C LEU A 19 -11.68 -12.95 0.05
N VAL A 20 -12.40 -11.88 0.41
CA VAL A 20 -12.80 -11.64 1.81
C VAL A 20 -13.75 -12.73 2.29
N ARG A 21 -14.71 -13.12 1.45
CA ARG A 21 -15.67 -14.18 1.78
C ARG A 21 -14.96 -15.50 2.04
N GLU A 22 -14.02 -15.88 1.16
CA GLU A 22 -13.25 -17.12 1.29
C GLU A 22 -12.40 -17.15 2.57
N ALA A 23 -11.73 -16.04 2.90
CA ALA A 23 -10.96 -15.91 4.13
C ALA A 23 -11.84 -16.04 5.39
N VAL A 24 -13.01 -15.39 5.39
CA VAL A 24 -13.98 -15.47 6.48
C VAL A 24 -14.54 -16.88 6.64
N ASP A 25 -14.93 -17.53 5.54
CA ASP A 25 -15.49 -18.88 5.56
C ASP A 25 -14.49 -19.92 6.06
N ARG A 26 -13.19 -19.74 5.76
CA ARG A 26 -12.11 -20.60 6.22
C ARG A 26 -11.57 -20.24 7.60
N GLY A 27 -11.89 -19.06 8.12
CA GLY A 27 -11.35 -18.55 9.37
C GLY A 27 -9.84 -18.28 9.31
N VAL A 28 -9.31 -17.95 8.14
CA VAL A 28 -7.87 -17.71 7.90
C VAL A 28 -7.62 -16.26 7.46
N PRO A 29 -6.43 -15.70 7.70
CA PRO A 29 -6.11 -14.36 7.22
C PRO A 29 -6.01 -14.28 5.69
N LEU A 30 -6.25 -13.08 5.15
CA LEU A 30 -6.29 -12.84 3.69
C LEU A 30 -5.01 -13.27 2.95
N HIS A 31 -3.84 -13.18 3.58
CA HIS A 31 -2.56 -13.54 2.96
C HIS A 31 -2.39 -15.05 2.77
N GLU A 32 -3.15 -15.87 3.50
CA GLU A 32 -3.17 -17.33 3.30
C GLU A 32 -4.03 -17.73 2.09
N ILE A 33 -4.97 -16.88 1.67
CA ILE A 33 -5.76 -17.08 0.44
C ILE A 33 -5.03 -16.49 -0.78
N ASP A 34 -4.56 -15.25 -0.65
CA ASP A 34 -3.78 -14.56 -1.68
C ASP A 34 -2.64 -13.76 -1.02
N PRO A 35 -1.37 -14.17 -1.20
CA PRO A 35 -0.22 -13.44 -0.67
C PRO A 35 -0.12 -11.99 -1.16
N ASN A 36 -0.74 -11.66 -2.30
CA ASN A 36 -0.75 -10.34 -2.91
C ASN A 36 -2.12 -9.63 -2.78
N ALA A 37 -2.94 -10.04 -1.81
CA ALA A 37 -4.26 -9.48 -1.54
C ALA A 37 -4.28 -7.93 -1.57
N ASN A 38 -4.98 -7.37 -2.56
CA ASN A 38 -5.13 -5.92 -2.72
C ASN A 38 -5.76 -5.25 -1.48
N VAL A 39 -6.71 -5.93 -0.82
CA VAL A 39 -7.35 -5.49 0.42
C VAL A 39 -6.32 -5.27 1.54
N VAL A 40 -5.31 -6.13 1.65
CA VAL A 40 -4.26 -5.98 2.67
C VAL A 40 -3.40 -4.76 2.38
N ASN A 41 -3.08 -4.50 1.11
CA ASN A 41 -2.34 -3.31 0.70
C ASN A 41 -3.11 -2.02 0.97
N ASP A 42 -4.41 -2.01 0.70
CA ASP A 42 -5.28 -0.86 0.99
C ASP A 42 -5.40 -0.60 2.49
N LEU A 43 -5.57 -1.66 3.30
CA LEU A 43 -5.55 -1.58 4.76
C LEU A 43 -4.23 -1.04 5.28
N ARG A 44 -3.09 -1.49 4.74
CA ARG A 44 -1.77 -1.01 5.15
C ARG A 44 -1.62 0.49 4.96
N ARG A 45 -2.16 1.05 3.86
CA ARG A 45 -2.14 2.50 3.61
C ARG A 45 -2.96 3.30 4.62
N ILE A 46 -4.05 2.71 5.12
CA ILE A 46 -4.95 3.36 6.08
C ILE A 46 -4.37 3.29 7.50
N VAL A 47 -3.86 2.11 7.90
CA VAL A 47 -3.43 1.86 9.28
C VAL A 47 -1.99 2.34 9.53
N LEU A 48 -1.11 2.25 8.52
CA LEU A 48 0.32 2.55 8.63
C LEU A 48 0.75 3.61 7.60
N PRO A 49 0.19 4.83 7.64
CA PRO A 49 0.46 5.86 6.64
C PRO A 49 1.94 6.26 6.59
N ASP A 50 2.62 6.32 7.75
CA ASP A 50 4.00 6.78 7.86
C ASP A 50 5.01 5.82 7.20
N GLU A 51 4.74 4.50 7.25
CA GLU A 51 5.60 3.50 6.62
C GLU A 51 5.60 3.63 5.09
N ILE A 52 4.44 3.93 4.50
CA ILE A 52 4.29 4.13 3.06
C ILE A 52 5.08 5.36 2.60
N VAL A 53 5.05 6.43 3.40
CA VAL A 53 5.83 7.66 3.13
C VAL A 53 7.33 7.37 3.22
N ALA A 54 7.78 6.61 4.22
CA ALA A 54 9.17 6.23 4.39
C ALA A 54 9.70 5.36 3.24
N GLU A 55 8.94 4.35 2.80
CA GLU A 55 9.29 3.50 1.66
C GLU A 55 9.43 4.31 0.37
N THR A 56 8.51 5.25 0.14
CA THR A 56 8.52 6.11 -1.04
C THR A 56 9.75 7.02 -1.06
N ARG A 57 10.12 7.58 0.09
CA ARG A 57 11.33 8.40 0.25
C ARG A 57 12.61 7.60 0.00
N LYS A 58 12.69 6.36 0.51
CA LYS A 58 13.82 5.46 0.32
C LYS A 58 14.03 5.11 -1.15
N LYS A 59 12.95 4.75 -1.87
CA LYS A 59 13.03 4.47 -3.32
C LYS A 59 13.58 5.67 -4.10
N ARG A 60 13.04 6.88 -3.89
CA ARG A 60 13.50 8.11 -4.56
C ARG A 60 14.99 8.41 -4.30
N SER A 61 15.47 8.22 -3.07
CA SER A 61 16.86 8.47 -2.69
C SER A 61 17.85 7.56 -3.44
N LEU A 62 17.51 6.28 -3.62
CA LEU A 62 18.39 5.32 -4.30
C LEU A 62 18.47 5.57 -5.82
N PHE A 63 17.38 5.99 -6.45
CA PHE A 63 17.39 6.36 -7.87
C PHE A 63 18.15 7.67 -8.15
N GLY A 64 18.20 8.60 -7.19
CA GLY A 64 18.95 9.85 -7.33
C GLY A 64 20.47 9.68 -7.32
N LEU A 65 20.97 8.71 -6.54
CA LEU A 65 22.41 8.48 -6.40
C LEU A 65 23.06 7.96 -7.69
N GLY A 66 22.41 7.02 -8.39
CA GLY A 66 22.94 6.44 -9.63
C GLY A 66 23.02 7.44 -10.79
N LYS A 67 22.06 8.36 -10.89
CA LYS A 67 22.03 9.38 -11.96
C LYS A 67 23.07 10.48 -11.75
N SER A 68 23.42 10.78 -10.49
CA SER A 68 24.46 11.75 -10.13
C SER A 68 25.87 11.24 -10.47
N LEU A 69 26.11 9.93 -10.39
CA LEU A 69 27.42 9.34 -10.70
C LEU A 69 27.64 9.25 -12.22
N LEU A 70 26.59 8.92 -12.98
CA LEU A 70 26.65 8.88 -14.44
C LEU A 70 26.85 10.27 -15.09
N ARG A 71 26.37 11.35 -14.47
CA ARG A 71 26.58 12.73 -14.99
C ARG A 71 27.99 13.28 -14.74
N ARG A 72 28.80 12.63 -13.91
CA ARG A 72 30.13 13.13 -13.52
C ARG A 72 31.29 12.47 -14.29
N ALA A 73 30.98 11.49 -15.15
CA ALA A 73 31.96 10.71 -15.91
C ALA A 73 31.97 11.05 -17.42
N GLY A 74 31.39 12.18 -17.82
CA GLY A 74 31.37 12.69 -19.20
C GLY A 74 31.91 14.10 -19.29
#